data_AF-M5DY03-F1
#
_entry.id   AF-M5DY03-F1
#
_cell.length_a   1.000
_cell.length_b   1.000
_cell.length_c   1.000
_cell.angle_alpha   90.00
_cell.angle_beta   90.00
_cell.angle_gamma   90.00
#
_symmetry.space_group_name_H-M   'P 1'
#
loop_
_entity.id
_entity.type
_entity.pdbx_description
1 polymer ?
#
loop_
_entity_poly.entity_id
_entity_poly.type
_entity_poly.pdbx_seq_one_letter_code
_entity_poly.pdbx_strand_id
1 'polypeptide(L)'
;MNFVRSGPRYLFFKVKSPELFWQKLSQKTELKKLDFQTAIKLAEEESVIIFLSDYQKESFKVKDSDLILYLPMNATTLMTMILNQQDLSQSVDKVTAGPGQLVMRIPKPGKKVIDEIIDNYQAEEMSILEGIDKGSADSTIISFTDQPIKSRLKSLKKVQDNILIKKNTTLVFEELRRDAIRYITHGLENQQWSELKINIFDSDELYELKYNRLITILSDLEAGIILGESWTKDHAFALFSITAYQVKLFTFLDPLEIKKILFAFEYNSEGERIVDYDLFNKSNKISWSEILNDNKYHDRKALAFKYREKIMKELSEAAKNRYFAIEEKIKAESKK
;
A
#
# COMPACT_ATOMS: atom_id res chain seq x y z
N MET A 1 -2.38 -9.93 -2.00
CA MET A 1 -1.29 -8.95 -1.84
C MET A 1 -1.02 -8.26 -3.17
N ASN A 2 -0.86 -6.94 -3.18
CA ASN A 2 -0.42 -6.21 -4.36
C ASN A 2 1.07 -5.89 -4.25
N PHE A 3 1.78 -5.97 -5.36
CA PHE A 3 3.23 -5.72 -5.42
C PHE A 3 3.60 -4.49 -6.20
N VAL A 4 2.79 -4.11 -7.19
CA VAL A 4 3.02 -2.95 -8.05
C VAL A 4 1.73 -2.19 -8.20
N ARG A 5 1.81 -0.86 -8.15
CA ARG A 5 0.71 0.07 -8.45
C ARG A 5 1.19 1.26 -9.27
N SER A 6 0.25 1.96 -9.90
CA SER A 6 0.55 3.24 -10.51
C SER A 6 0.62 4.34 -9.45
N GLY A 7 1.44 5.36 -9.71
CA GLY A 7 1.52 6.60 -8.98
C GLY A 7 0.87 7.77 -9.75
N PRO A 8 1.01 9.01 -9.26
CA PRO A 8 0.44 10.18 -9.91
C PRO A 8 0.95 10.37 -11.33
N ARG A 9 0.19 11.13 -12.13
CA ARG A 9 0.64 11.66 -13.41
C ARG A 9 1.21 13.06 -13.24
N TYR A 10 2.37 13.28 -13.86
CA TYR A 10 3.04 14.57 -13.92
C TYR A 10 2.71 15.25 -15.24
N LEU A 11 2.12 16.44 -15.17
CA LEU A 11 1.87 17.26 -16.35
C LEU A 11 2.55 18.61 -16.19
N PHE A 12 3.16 19.09 -17.26
CA PHE A 12 3.74 20.42 -17.30
C PHE A 12 2.97 21.31 -18.26
N PHE A 13 2.62 22.48 -17.77
CA PHE A 13 1.75 23.43 -18.44
C PHE A 13 2.50 24.75 -18.64
N LYS A 14 2.49 25.21 -19.88
CA LYS A 14 2.88 26.56 -20.27
C LYS A 14 1.62 27.37 -20.50
N VAL A 15 1.42 28.41 -19.72
CA VAL A 15 0.20 29.21 -19.74
C VAL A 15 0.52 30.70 -19.80
N LYS A 16 -0.43 31.48 -20.34
CA LYS A 16 -0.29 32.95 -20.47
C LYS A 16 -0.16 33.67 -19.12
N SER A 17 -0.78 33.14 -18.07
CA SER A 17 -0.68 33.66 -16.71
C SER A 17 -0.97 32.53 -15.70
N PRO A 18 0.06 32.03 -14.99
CA PRO A 18 -0.09 30.92 -14.04
C PRO A 18 -1.14 31.18 -12.95
N GLU A 19 -1.12 32.36 -12.33
CA GLU A 19 -2.07 32.70 -11.26
C GLU A 19 -3.51 32.80 -11.77
N LEU A 20 -3.74 33.41 -12.93
CA LEU A 20 -5.08 33.50 -13.51
C LEU A 20 -5.60 32.12 -13.93
N PHE A 21 -4.74 31.28 -14.50
CA PHE A 21 -5.10 29.90 -14.85
C PHE A 21 -5.51 29.10 -13.61
N TRP A 22 -4.71 29.17 -12.55
CA TRP A 22 -5.01 28.53 -11.27
C TRP A 22 -6.35 28.99 -10.70
N GLN A 23 -6.61 30.30 -10.65
CA GLN A 23 -7.87 30.85 -10.17
C GLN A 23 -9.06 30.32 -10.95
N LYS A 24 -9.01 30.33 -12.29
CA LYS A 24 -10.09 29.79 -13.14
C LYS A 24 -10.30 28.29 -12.92
N LEU A 25 -9.21 27.52 -12.88
CA LEU A 25 -9.29 26.08 -12.66
C LEU A 25 -9.89 25.75 -11.28
N SER A 26 -9.55 26.53 -10.26
CA SER A 26 -10.05 26.35 -8.88
C SER A 26 -11.56 26.59 -8.74
N GLN A 27 -12.17 27.32 -9.67
CA GLN A 27 -13.63 27.51 -9.70
C GLN A 27 -14.37 26.31 -10.30
N LYS A 28 -13.66 25.40 -10.99
CA LYS A 28 -14.24 24.28 -11.75
C LYS A 28 -14.03 22.92 -11.08
N THR A 29 -12.97 22.78 -10.28
CA THR A 29 -12.63 21.52 -9.64
C THR A 29 -11.90 21.74 -8.32
N GLU A 30 -11.93 20.74 -7.44
CA GLU A 30 -11.09 20.73 -6.24
C GLU A 30 -9.62 20.60 -6.63
N LEU A 31 -8.80 21.55 -6.16
CA LEU A 31 -7.36 21.51 -6.33
C LEU A 31 -6.66 22.16 -5.14
N LYS A 32 -5.38 21.86 -4.97
CA LYS A 32 -4.54 22.45 -3.92
C LYS A 32 -3.26 23.01 -4.52
N LYS A 33 -2.98 24.28 -4.27
CA LYS A 33 -1.66 24.90 -4.53
C LYS A 33 -0.72 24.46 -3.41
N LEU A 34 0.34 23.72 -3.74
CA LEU A 34 1.24 23.08 -2.77
C LEU A 34 2.70 23.27 -3.20
N ASP A 35 3.64 23.01 -2.29
CA ASP A 35 5.02 22.73 -2.67
C ASP A 35 5.18 21.30 -3.19
N PHE A 36 6.29 21.04 -3.89
CA PHE A 36 6.59 19.73 -4.47
C PHE A 36 6.55 18.59 -3.45
N GLN A 37 7.17 18.77 -2.28
CA GLN A 37 7.25 17.70 -1.29
C GLN A 37 5.87 17.36 -0.73
N THR A 38 5.04 18.37 -0.49
CA THR A 38 3.67 18.17 -0.01
C THR A 38 2.78 17.54 -1.09
N ALA A 39 2.91 17.94 -2.35
CA ALA A 39 2.16 17.35 -3.46
C ALA A 39 2.48 15.84 -3.62
N ILE A 40 3.76 15.47 -3.66
CA ILE A 40 4.21 14.07 -3.72
C ILE A 40 3.73 13.27 -2.49
N LYS A 41 3.74 13.88 -1.30
CA LYS A 41 3.24 13.22 -0.09
C LYS A 41 1.73 12.96 -0.09
N LEU A 42 0.95 13.73 -0.83
CA LEU A 42 -0.51 13.56 -0.93
C LEU A 42 -0.93 12.77 -2.18
N ALA A 43 0.00 12.50 -3.08
CA ALA A 43 -0.27 11.89 -4.36
C ALA A 43 -0.86 10.48 -4.23
N GLU A 44 -1.96 10.27 -4.96
CA GLU A 44 -2.64 8.98 -5.13
C GLU A 44 -2.50 8.47 -6.57
N GLU A 45 -2.85 7.20 -6.81
CA GLU A 45 -2.71 6.49 -8.09
C GLU A 45 -3.35 7.22 -9.27
N GLU A 46 -4.54 7.78 -9.07
CA GLU A 46 -5.30 8.50 -10.11
C GLU A 46 -5.18 10.02 -9.98
N SER A 47 -4.24 10.54 -9.19
CA SER A 47 -4.06 11.97 -9.01
C SER A 47 -3.12 12.57 -10.06
N VAL A 48 -3.23 13.88 -10.25
CA VAL A 48 -2.39 14.65 -11.15
C VAL A 48 -1.64 15.72 -10.37
N ILE A 49 -0.36 15.86 -10.66
CA ILE A 49 0.45 17.01 -10.24
C ILE A 49 0.76 17.83 -11.48
N ILE A 50 0.30 19.07 -11.48
CA ILE A 50 0.55 20.04 -12.55
C ILE A 50 1.68 20.98 -12.14
N PHE A 51 2.69 21.05 -13.00
CA PHE A 51 3.77 22.01 -12.97
C PHE A 51 3.44 23.16 -13.93
N LEU A 52 2.96 24.27 -13.37
CA LEU A 52 2.52 25.43 -14.13
C LEU A 52 3.64 26.45 -14.24
N SER A 53 3.90 26.89 -15.46
CA SER A 53 4.88 27.94 -15.76
C SER A 53 4.32 28.96 -16.74
N ASP A 54 4.85 30.17 -16.71
CA ASP A 54 4.65 31.14 -17.76
C ASP A 54 5.13 30.60 -19.12
N TYR A 55 4.36 30.88 -20.18
CA TYR A 55 4.62 30.42 -21.54
C TYR A 55 5.95 30.92 -22.13
N GLN A 56 6.49 32.03 -21.61
CA GLN A 56 7.79 32.55 -22.05
C GLN A 56 8.97 31.71 -21.53
N LYS A 57 8.76 30.85 -20.52
CA LYS A 57 9.82 29.96 -20.01
C LYS A 57 9.93 28.72 -20.89
N GLU A 58 11.13 28.45 -21.41
CA GLU A 58 11.36 27.26 -22.27
C GLU A 58 11.43 25.94 -21.49
N SER A 59 11.92 25.96 -20.25
CA SER A 59 12.22 24.76 -19.47
C SER A 59 10.97 24.06 -18.92
N PHE A 60 10.89 22.75 -19.07
CA PHE A 60 9.86 21.88 -18.47
C PHE A 60 10.42 21.15 -17.24
N LYS A 61 10.92 21.92 -16.26
CA LYS A 61 11.47 21.37 -15.02
C LYS A 61 10.65 21.83 -13.83
N VAL A 62 10.59 21.00 -12.81
CA VAL A 62 9.85 21.25 -11.57
C VAL A 62 10.33 22.55 -10.92
N LYS A 63 11.65 22.75 -10.86
CA LYS A 63 12.27 23.93 -10.25
C LYS A 63 11.94 25.26 -10.94
N ASP A 64 11.59 25.21 -12.23
CA ASP A 64 11.32 26.41 -13.04
C ASP A 64 9.83 26.77 -13.06
N SER A 65 9.00 25.95 -12.39
CA SER A 65 7.56 26.13 -12.29
C SER A 65 7.19 27.28 -11.35
N ASP A 66 6.26 28.11 -11.79
CA ASP A 66 5.70 29.19 -11.01
C ASP A 66 4.73 28.67 -9.93
N LEU A 67 3.96 27.63 -10.28
CA LEU A 67 2.97 27.01 -9.40
C LEU A 67 3.01 25.50 -9.52
N ILE A 68 2.78 24.82 -8.40
CA ILE A 68 2.56 23.37 -8.36
C ILE A 68 1.15 23.14 -7.83
N LEU A 69 0.33 22.46 -8.63
CA LEU A 69 -1.05 22.14 -8.28
C LEU A 69 -1.22 20.64 -8.13
N TYR A 70 -1.86 20.23 -7.05
CA TYR A 70 -2.33 18.87 -6.83
C TYR A 70 -3.82 18.78 -7.11
N LEU A 71 -4.22 17.79 -7.92
CA LEU A 71 -5.61 17.51 -8.25
C LEU A 71 -5.93 16.04 -7.99
N PRO A 72 -6.95 15.73 -7.15
CA PRO A 72 -7.37 14.36 -6.86
C PRO A 72 -8.28 13.79 -7.98
N MET A 73 -7.85 13.89 -9.24
CA MET A 73 -8.57 13.40 -10.40
C MET A 73 -7.60 12.96 -11.50
N ASN A 74 -8.04 12.03 -12.36
CA ASN A 74 -7.18 11.48 -13.42
C ASN A 74 -6.88 12.52 -14.52
N ALA A 75 -5.76 12.30 -15.21
CA ALA A 75 -5.26 13.21 -16.25
C ALA A 75 -6.22 13.38 -17.42
N THR A 76 -6.92 12.31 -17.84
CA THR A 76 -7.86 12.38 -18.96
C THR A 76 -9.04 13.29 -18.63
N THR A 77 -9.66 13.13 -17.46
CA THR A 77 -10.77 13.98 -17.02
C THR A 77 -10.33 15.44 -16.89
N LEU A 78 -9.13 15.69 -16.34
CA LEU A 78 -8.56 17.04 -16.28
C LEU A 78 -8.38 17.65 -17.68
N MET A 79 -7.77 16.93 -18.60
CA MET A 79 -7.54 17.42 -19.97
C MET A 79 -8.85 17.67 -20.71
N THR A 80 -9.84 16.77 -20.59
CA THR A 80 -11.18 16.97 -21.16
C THR A 80 -11.85 18.24 -20.60
N MET A 81 -11.75 18.47 -19.29
CA MET A 81 -12.28 19.68 -18.67
C MET A 81 -11.60 20.94 -19.23
N ILE A 82 -10.27 20.95 -19.33
CA ILE A 82 -9.51 22.11 -19.83
C ILE A 82 -9.84 22.38 -21.30
N LEU A 83 -9.90 21.35 -22.14
CA LEU A 83 -10.19 21.48 -23.58
C LEU A 83 -11.63 21.95 -23.84
N ASN A 84 -12.59 21.53 -23.03
CA ASN A 84 -14.00 21.91 -23.17
C ASN A 84 -14.34 23.26 -22.51
N GLN A 85 -13.39 23.92 -21.84
CA GLN A 85 -13.57 25.26 -21.28
C GLN A 85 -12.74 26.26 -22.09
N GLN A 86 -13.41 27.14 -22.83
CA GLN A 86 -12.74 28.06 -23.76
C GLN A 86 -11.74 28.99 -23.06
N ASP A 87 -12.08 29.46 -21.86
CA ASP A 87 -11.26 30.38 -21.08
C ASP A 87 -10.01 29.74 -20.46
N LEU A 88 -10.03 28.42 -20.25
CA LEU A 88 -8.88 27.62 -19.85
C LEU A 88 -8.04 27.20 -21.06
N SER A 89 -8.65 26.56 -22.06
CA SER A 89 -7.96 26.09 -23.27
C SER A 89 -7.18 27.22 -23.98
N GLN A 90 -7.79 28.40 -24.16
CA GLN A 90 -7.12 29.55 -24.80
C GLN A 90 -5.97 30.15 -23.99
N SER A 91 -5.88 29.82 -22.70
CA SER A 91 -4.80 30.29 -21.82
C SER A 91 -3.61 29.34 -21.76
N VAL A 92 -3.77 28.11 -22.26
CA VAL A 92 -2.72 27.10 -22.37
C VAL A 92 -2.03 27.24 -23.72
N ASP A 93 -0.72 27.43 -23.68
CA ASP A 93 0.14 27.46 -24.87
C ASP A 93 0.65 26.07 -25.23
N LYS A 94 1.19 25.36 -24.22
CA LYS A 94 1.77 24.03 -24.42
C LYS A 94 1.58 23.16 -23.19
N VAL A 95 1.35 21.87 -23.44
CA VAL A 95 1.30 20.83 -22.41
C VAL A 95 2.27 19.72 -22.79
N THR A 96 2.95 19.17 -21.80
CA THR A 96 3.70 17.93 -21.96
C THR A 96 3.53 17.05 -20.73
N ALA A 97 3.59 15.74 -20.91
CA ALA A 97 3.58 14.78 -19.82
C ALA A 97 5.02 14.48 -19.38
N GLY A 98 5.23 14.45 -18.06
CA GLY A 98 6.42 13.89 -17.46
C GLY A 98 6.42 12.36 -17.50
N PRO A 99 7.38 11.71 -16.82
CA PRO A 99 7.39 10.26 -16.68
C PRO A 99 6.11 9.77 -15.99
N GLY A 100 5.67 8.55 -16.29
CA GLY A 100 4.75 7.89 -15.37
C GLY A 100 5.49 7.41 -14.13
N GLN A 101 4.74 7.16 -13.06
CA GLN A 101 5.30 6.62 -11.84
C GLN A 101 4.63 5.29 -11.50
N LEU A 102 5.43 4.35 -11.02
CA LEU A 102 5.00 3.12 -10.39
C LEU A 102 5.54 3.07 -8.96
N VAL A 103 4.81 2.40 -8.08
CA VAL A 103 5.27 2.10 -6.72
C VAL A 103 5.30 0.60 -6.56
N MET A 104 6.47 0.06 -6.20
CA MET A 104 6.68 -1.37 -5.97
C MET A 104 6.92 -1.66 -4.50
N ARG A 105 6.15 -2.59 -3.95
CA ARG A 105 6.36 -3.13 -2.61
C ARG A 105 7.41 -4.23 -2.64
N ILE A 106 8.43 -4.10 -1.80
CA ILE A 106 9.55 -5.05 -1.68
C ILE A 106 9.81 -5.43 -0.21
N PRO A 107 10.39 -6.61 0.07
CA PRO A 107 10.78 -7.01 1.42
C PRO A 107 11.94 -6.16 1.96
N LYS A 108 12.22 -6.29 3.26
CA LYS A 108 13.44 -5.76 3.90
C LYS A 108 14.45 -6.88 4.16
N PRO A 109 15.74 -6.69 3.85
CA PRO A 109 16.33 -5.56 3.10
C PRO A 109 16.03 -5.65 1.59
N GLY A 110 15.67 -4.53 0.96
CA GLY A 110 15.15 -4.53 -0.42
C GLY A 110 16.19 -4.37 -1.54
N LYS A 111 17.46 -4.10 -1.21
CA LYS A 111 18.47 -3.66 -2.18
C LYS A 111 18.71 -4.65 -3.33
N LYS A 112 18.75 -5.96 -3.04
CA LYS A 112 18.89 -7.01 -4.07
C LYS A 112 17.79 -6.96 -5.13
N VAL A 113 16.55 -6.67 -4.72
CA VAL A 113 15.42 -6.54 -5.64
C VAL A 113 15.61 -5.34 -6.55
N ILE A 114 16.04 -4.22 -5.97
CA ILE A 114 16.27 -2.96 -6.70
C ILE A 114 17.40 -3.16 -7.72
N ASP A 115 18.52 -3.76 -7.31
CA ASP A 115 19.68 -3.99 -8.18
C ASP A 115 19.32 -4.91 -9.36
N GLU A 116 18.57 -5.98 -9.12
CA GLU A 116 18.12 -6.87 -10.20
C GLU A 116 17.19 -6.16 -11.20
N ILE A 117 16.32 -5.27 -10.72
CA ILE A 117 15.44 -4.47 -11.58
C ILE A 117 16.28 -3.44 -12.36
N ILE A 118 17.27 -2.81 -11.72
CA ILE A 118 18.21 -1.90 -12.39
C ILE A 118 18.91 -2.62 -13.54
N ASP A 119 19.44 -3.81 -13.31
CA ASP A 119 20.15 -4.59 -14.32
C ASP A 119 19.22 -5.00 -15.47
N ASN A 120 18.01 -5.48 -15.17
CA ASN A 120 17.08 -5.94 -16.19
C ASN A 120 16.51 -4.82 -17.08
N TYR A 121 16.31 -3.63 -16.51
CA TYR A 121 15.77 -2.48 -17.25
C TYR A 121 16.82 -1.47 -17.68
N GLN A 122 18.10 -1.68 -17.33
CA GLN A 122 19.19 -0.72 -17.51
C GLN A 122 18.80 0.65 -16.92
N ALA A 123 18.27 0.63 -15.70
CA ALA A 123 17.69 1.79 -15.05
C ALA A 123 18.77 2.66 -14.36
N GLU A 124 18.46 3.94 -14.16
CA GLU A 124 19.32 4.88 -13.46
C GLU A 124 18.75 5.19 -12.06
N GLU A 125 19.51 4.95 -10.99
CA GLU A 125 19.12 5.32 -9.63
C GLU A 125 19.24 6.84 -9.43
N MET A 126 18.17 7.48 -8.95
CA MET A 126 18.11 8.93 -8.74
C MET A 126 17.00 9.34 -7.77
N SER A 127 16.96 10.60 -7.38
CA SER A 127 15.82 11.14 -6.62
C SER A 127 14.56 11.24 -7.49
N ILE A 128 13.38 11.24 -6.86
CA ILE A 128 12.11 11.42 -7.57
C ILE A 128 12.07 12.75 -8.37
N LEU A 129 12.66 13.82 -7.81
CA LEU A 129 12.72 15.12 -8.46
C LEU A 129 13.59 15.07 -9.73
N GLU A 130 14.77 14.45 -9.65
CA GLU A 130 15.64 14.25 -10.82
C GLU A 130 14.98 13.35 -11.86
N GLY A 131 14.27 12.31 -11.43
CA GLY A 131 13.51 11.42 -12.31
C GLY A 131 12.43 12.17 -13.09
N ILE A 132 11.71 13.08 -12.43
CA ILE A 132 10.70 13.93 -13.08
C ILE A 132 11.36 14.92 -14.05
N ASP A 133 12.46 15.55 -13.66
CA ASP A 133 13.16 16.56 -14.48
C ASP A 133 13.88 15.97 -15.70
N LYS A 134 14.37 14.72 -15.61
CA LYS A 134 15.05 14.02 -16.72
C LYS A 134 14.10 13.17 -17.56
N GLY A 135 13.03 12.68 -16.97
CA GLY A 135 12.07 11.79 -17.62
C GLY A 135 11.15 12.52 -18.60
N SER A 136 10.52 11.73 -19.47
CA SER A 136 9.49 12.19 -20.41
C SER A 136 8.29 11.25 -20.35
N ALA A 137 7.23 11.52 -21.12
CA ALA A 137 6.07 10.65 -21.28
C ALA A 137 6.42 9.17 -21.62
N ASP A 138 7.58 8.93 -22.21
CA ASP A 138 8.08 7.60 -22.59
C ASP A 138 9.02 6.99 -21.55
N SER A 139 9.10 7.59 -20.36
CA SER A 139 9.91 7.13 -19.24
C SER A 139 9.04 6.77 -18.03
N THR A 140 9.59 5.95 -17.14
CA THR A 140 8.90 5.48 -15.94
C THR A 140 9.81 5.59 -14.73
N ILE A 141 9.31 6.23 -13.68
CA ILE A 141 9.92 6.19 -12.36
C ILE A 141 9.35 4.98 -11.61
N ILE A 142 10.21 4.12 -11.07
CA ILE A 142 9.79 3.13 -10.07
C ILE A 142 10.28 3.61 -8.71
N SER A 143 9.34 3.71 -7.79
CA SER A 143 9.53 4.06 -6.39
C SER A 143 9.37 2.81 -5.53
N PHE A 144 10.31 2.50 -4.63
CA PHE A 144 10.24 1.29 -3.80
C PHE A 144 9.74 1.56 -2.38
N THR A 145 9.06 0.60 -1.76
CA THR A 145 8.58 0.70 -0.38
C THR A 145 8.48 -0.67 0.27
N ASP A 146 8.68 -0.76 1.59
CA ASP A 146 8.40 -1.97 2.36
C ASP A 146 6.95 -2.01 2.90
N GLN A 147 6.24 -0.90 2.75
CA GLN A 147 4.89 -0.74 3.28
C GLN A 147 3.84 -1.32 2.33
N PRO A 148 2.68 -1.75 2.86
CA PRO A 148 1.52 -2.08 2.04
C PRO A 148 1.18 -0.95 1.08
N ILE A 149 1.02 -1.29 -0.19
CA ILE A 149 0.62 -0.35 -1.23
C ILE A 149 -0.90 -0.43 -1.35
N LYS A 150 -1.61 0.09 -0.35
CA LYS A 150 -3.09 -0.02 -0.26
C LYS A 150 -3.78 0.80 -1.35
N SER A 151 -5.12 0.71 -1.42
CA SER A 151 -5.98 1.49 -2.32
C SER A 151 -5.72 3.00 -2.32
N ARG A 152 -5.12 3.52 -1.25
CA ARG A 152 -4.54 4.87 -1.19
C ARG A 152 -3.18 4.77 -0.53
N LEU A 153 -2.12 5.09 -1.28
CA LEU A 153 -0.85 5.46 -0.66
C LEU A 153 -1.09 6.75 0.12
N LYS A 154 -1.36 6.65 1.44
CA LYS A 154 -1.58 7.83 2.28
C LYS A 154 -0.40 8.81 2.23
N SER A 155 0.80 8.31 1.90
CA SER A 155 1.94 9.14 1.55
C SER A 155 3.09 8.36 0.92
N LEU A 156 3.76 8.96 -0.07
CA LEU A 156 5.07 8.50 -0.55
C LEU A 156 6.22 8.76 0.47
N LYS A 157 5.93 9.22 1.69
CA LYS A 157 6.93 9.52 2.75
C LYS A 157 7.87 8.34 3.10
N LYS A 158 7.43 7.10 2.87
CA LYS A 158 8.22 5.89 3.13
C LYS A 158 8.74 5.23 1.84
N VAL A 159 8.56 5.88 0.70
CA VAL A 159 9.25 5.46 -0.52
C VAL A 159 10.73 5.71 -0.33
N GLN A 160 11.52 4.66 -0.48
CA GLN A 160 12.97 4.69 -0.49
C GLN A 160 13.41 4.29 -1.88
N ASP A 161 14.42 4.97 -2.38
CA ASP A 161 15.10 4.67 -3.64
C ASP A 161 14.18 4.79 -4.86
N ASN A 162 14.62 5.54 -5.87
CA ASN A 162 13.88 5.66 -7.11
C ASN A 162 14.80 5.34 -8.27
N ILE A 163 14.25 4.68 -9.28
CA ILE A 163 14.95 4.40 -10.51
C ILE A 163 14.16 4.96 -11.68
N LEU A 164 14.86 5.46 -12.68
CA LEU A 164 14.29 5.92 -13.93
C LEU A 164 14.57 4.90 -15.03
N ILE A 165 13.51 4.47 -15.70
CA ILE A 165 13.56 3.56 -16.86
C ILE A 165 13.12 4.36 -18.09
N LYS A 166 13.91 4.29 -19.17
CA LYS A 166 13.57 4.89 -20.47
C LYS A 166 12.61 4.00 -21.25
N LYS A 167 11.44 3.73 -20.65
CA LYS A 167 10.37 2.91 -21.22
C LYS A 167 9.02 3.37 -20.72
N ASN A 168 8.01 3.26 -21.58
CA ASN A 168 6.64 3.65 -21.28
C ASN A 168 6.07 2.89 -20.08
N THR A 169 5.33 3.61 -19.23
CA THR A 169 4.81 3.10 -17.94
C THR A 169 3.86 1.94 -18.06
N THR A 170 3.03 1.87 -19.09
CA THR A 170 2.09 0.76 -19.28
C THR A 170 2.86 -0.55 -19.47
N LEU A 171 3.89 -0.54 -20.33
CA LEU A 171 4.71 -1.71 -20.60
C LEU A 171 5.51 -2.12 -19.36
N VAL A 172 6.15 -1.15 -18.68
CA VAL A 172 6.89 -1.42 -17.43
C VAL A 172 5.95 -1.99 -16.37
N PHE A 173 4.73 -1.48 -16.25
CA PHE A 173 3.75 -1.97 -15.28
C PHE A 173 3.36 -3.43 -15.54
N GLU A 174 3.06 -3.78 -16.78
CA GLU A 174 2.71 -5.15 -17.18
C GLU A 174 3.86 -6.13 -16.91
N GLU A 175 5.07 -5.77 -17.31
CA GLU A 175 6.26 -6.59 -17.12
C GLU A 175 6.62 -6.75 -15.65
N LEU A 176 6.65 -5.64 -14.91
CA LEU A 176 6.97 -5.66 -13.48
C LEU A 176 5.93 -6.44 -12.68
N ARG A 177 4.63 -6.33 -13.02
CA ARG A 177 3.58 -7.10 -12.35
C ARG A 177 3.70 -8.59 -12.61
N ARG A 178 4.02 -9.00 -13.84
CA ARG A 178 4.26 -10.40 -14.20
C ARG A 178 5.46 -10.97 -13.42
N ASP A 179 6.53 -10.20 -13.32
CA ASP A 179 7.79 -10.67 -12.75
C ASP A 179 7.95 -10.34 -11.25
N ALA A 180 6.97 -9.66 -10.63
CA ALA A 180 7.04 -9.15 -9.26
C ALA A 180 7.38 -10.23 -8.23
N ILE A 181 6.70 -11.38 -8.31
CA ILE A 181 6.95 -12.50 -7.38
C ILE A 181 8.38 -13.02 -7.54
N ARG A 182 8.90 -13.11 -8.78
CA ARG A 182 10.26 -13.55 -9.07
C ARG A 182 11.29 -12.61 -8.44
N TYR A 183 11.16 -11.31 -8.71
CA TYR A 183 12.01 -10.27 -8.14
C TYR A 183 12.02 -10.30 -6.61
N ILE A 184 10.84 -10.37 -6.00
CA ILE A 184 10.73 -10.43 -4.54
C ILE A 184 11.40 -11.70 -4.01
N THR A 185 11.15 -12.85 -4.63
CA THR A 185 11.73 -14.14 -4.23
C THR A 185 13.25 -14.08 -4.21
N HIS A 186 13.87 -13.52 -5.25
CA HIS A 186 15.34 -13.38 -5.30
C HIS A 186 15.89 -12.44 -4.22
N GLY A 187 15.08 -11.46 -3.80
CA GLY A 187 15.42 -10.54 -2.72
C GLY A 187 15.30 -11.12 -1.31
N LEU A 188 14.56 -12.21 -1.11
CA LEU A 188 14.39 -12.82 0.21
C LEU A 188 15.65 -13.53 0.70
N GLU A 189 15.84 -13.55 2.02
CA GLU A 189 16.83 -14.41 2.64
C GLU A 189 16.52 -15.88 2.32
N ASN A 190 17.53 -16.62 1.83
CA ASN A 190 17.39 -17.98 1.32
C ASN A 190 16.36 -18.16 0.20
N GLN A 191 15.87 -17.08 -0.41
CA GLN A 191 14.86 -17.10 -1.46
C GLN A 191 13.55 -17.81 -1.05
N GLN A 192 13.24 -17.82 0.25
CA GLN A 192 12.08 -18.54 0.78
C GLN A 192 11.01 -17.60 1.30
N TRP A 193 9.79 -17.88 0.88
CA TRP A 193 8.58 -17.31 1.45
C TRP A 193 8.15 -18.08 2.69
N SER A 194 7.47 -17.40 3.60
CA SER A 194 6.83 -18.03 4.76
C SER A 194 5.50 -18.64 4.34
N GLU A 195 5.41 -19.96 4.48
CA GLU A 195 4.16 -20.72 4.41
C GLU A 195 3.60 -20.94 5.81
N LEU A 196 2.61 -20.12 6.16
CA LEU A 196 2.04 -20.09 7.49
C LEU A 196 0.65 -20.72 7.50
N LYS A 197 0.32 -21.42 8.58
CA LYS A 197 -1.04 -21.91 8.83
C LYS A 197 -1.59 -21.16 10.02
N ILE A 198 -2.77 -20.57 9.85
CA ILE A 198 -3.51 -19.87 10.90
C ILE A 198 -4.71 -20.74 11.24
N ASN A 199 -4.72 -21.33 12.43
CA ASN A 199 -5.88 -22.04 12.94
C ASN A 199 -6.73 -21.06 13.75
N ILE A 200 -8.00 -20.97 13.38
CA ILE A 200 -9.02 -20.16 14.04
C ILE A 200 -9.84 -21.09 14.92
N PHE A 201 -9.69 -20.95 16.24
CA PHE A 201 -10.52 -21.65 17.20
C PHE A 201 -11.60 -20.72 17.72
N ASP A 202 -12.84 -21.21 17.66
CA ASP A 202 -14.03 -20.47 18.02
C ASP A 202 -14.91 -21.32 18.94
N SER A 203 -15.08 -20.88 20.19
CA SER A 203 -15.95 -21.52 21.17
C SER A 203 -17.44 -21.25 20.96
N ASP A 204 -17.79 -20.18 20.25
CA ASP A 204 -19.16 -19.65 20.13
C ASP A 204 -19.80 -20.01 18.79
N GLU A 205 -19.11 -20.82 17.98
CA GLU A 205 -19.54 -21.30 16.66
C GLU A 205 -19.81 -20.20 15.60
N LEU A 206 -19.33 -18.98 15.84
CA LEU A 206 -19.43 -17.82 14.94
C LEU A 206 -18.26 -17.75 13.93
N TYR A 207 -17.84 -18.90 13.41
CA TYR A 207 -16.58 -19.04 12.67
C TYR A 207 -16.49 -18.09 11.48
N GLU A 208 -17.57 -17.96 10.71
CA GLU A 208 -17.61 -17.12 9.53
C GLU A 208 -17.37 -15.64 9.88
N LEU A 209 -17.93 -15.16 10.99
CA LEU A 209 -17.71 -13.79 11.45
C LEU A 209 -16.27 -13.58 11.92
N LYS A 210 -15.71 -14.53 12.69
CA LYS A 210 -14.34 -14.44 13.20
C LYS A 210 -13.31 -14.54 12.06
N TYR A 211 -13.55 -15.40 11.09
CA TYR A 211 -12.79 -15.48 9.84
C TYR A 211 -12.87 -14.17 9.05
N ASN A 212 -14.07 -13.65 8.77
CA ASN A 212 -14.25 -12.41 8.00
C ASN A 212 -13.58 -11.21 8.68
N ARG A 213 -13.60 -11.19 10.01
CA ARG A 213 -12.89 -10.20 10.83
C ARG A 213 -11.38 -10.28 10.61
N LEU A 214 -10.80 -11.49 10.65
CA LEU A 214 -9.38 -11.69 10.37
C LEU A 214 -9.00 -11.30 8.93
N ILE A 215 -9.75 -11.77 7.93
CA ILE A 215 -9.44 -11.50 6.52
C ILE A 215 -9.54 -10.02 6.20
N THR A 216 -10.45 -9.28 6.83
CA THR A 216 -10.53 -7.82 6.70
C THR A 216 -9.19 -7.17 7.08
N ILE A 217 -8.57 -7.61 8.18
CA ILE A 217 -7.27 -7.09 8.64
C ILE A 217 -6.14 -7.54 7.72
N LEU A 218 -6.01 -8.84 7.45
CA LEU A 218 -4.91 -9.39 6.66
C LEU A 218 -4.92 -8.83 5.23
N SER A 219 -6.10 -8.63 4.64
CA SER A 219 -6.24 -8.09 3.29
C SER A 219 -5.86 -6.61 3.23
N ASP A 220 -6.31 -5.79 4.18
CA ASP A 220 -5.99 -4.36 4.21
C ASP A 220 -4.52 -4.12 4.50
N LEU A 221 -3.90 -4.91 5.38
CA LEU A 221 -2.45 -4.89 5.61
C LEU A 221 -1.65 -5.51 4.47
N GLU A 222 -2.31 -6.11 3.48
CA GLU A 222 -1.67 -6.90 2.42
C GLU A 222 -0.65 -7.89 3.02
N ALA A 223 -1.05 -8.57 4.10
CA ALA A 223 -0.17 -9.40 4.92
C ALA A 223 0.30 -10.69 4.22
N GLY A 224 -0.31 -11.05 3.09
CA GLY A 224 0.09 -12.18 2.26
C GLY A 224 -0.94 -12.53 1.20
N ILE A 225 -0.82 -13.74 0.66
CA ILE A 225 -1.75 -14.37 -0.27
C ILE A 225 -2.33 -15.60 0.43
N ILE A 226 -3.64 -15.75 0.41
CA ILE A 226 -4.31 -16.95 0.93
C ILE A 226 -4.22 -18.03 -0.16
N LEU A 227 -3.55 -19.14 0.15
CA LEU A 227 -3.38 -20.26 -0.78
C LEU A 227 -4.45 -21.34 -0.63
N GLY A 228 -5.12 -21.39 0.52
CA GLY A 228 -6.16 -22.37 0.77
C GLY A 228 -6.78 -22.21 2.15
N GLU A 229 -7.98 -22.74 2.26
CA GLU A 229 -8.79 -22.67 3.46
C GLU A 229 -9.50 -24.00 3.66
N SER A 230 -9.56 -24.49 4.90
CA SER A 230 -10.13 -25.80 5.19
C SER A 230 -10.45 -25.95 6.66
N TRP A 231 -11.50 -26.73 6.95
CA TRP A 231 -11.68 -27.29 8.29
C TRP A 231 -10.55 -28.27 8.61
N THR A 232 -10.00 -28.17 9.81
CA THR A 232 -8.99 -29.09 10.33
C THR A 232 -9.38 -29.55 11.73
N LYS A 233 -8.79 -30.67 12.15
CA LYS A 233 -8.89 -31.17 13.52
C LYS A 233 -7.51 -31.10 14.13
N ASP A 234 -7.38 -30.38 15.24
CA ASP A 234 -6.17 -30.38 16.04
C ASP A 234 -6.30 -31.43 17.16
N HIS A 235 -5.28 -32.26 17.29
CA HIS A 235 -5.23 -33.31 18.31
C HIS A 235 -4.53 -32.75 19.54
N ALA A 236 -5.19 -31.82 20.22
CA ALA A 236 -4.65 -31.11 21.38
C ALA A 236 -4.29 -32.06 22.53
N PHE A 237 -4.98 -33.20 22.65
CA PHE A 237 -4.70 -34.29 23.60
C PHE A 237 -5.11 -35.64 23.01
N ALA A 238 -4.56 -36.75 23.51
CA ALA A 238 -5.00 -38.09 23.12
C ALA A 238 -6.54 -38.21 23.30
N LEU A 239 -7.24 -38.61 22.23
CA LEU A 239 -8.70 -38.83 22.14
C LEU A 239 -9.60 -37.57 22.06
N PHE A 240 -9.07 -36.34 22.13
CA PHE A 240 -9.87 -35.13 21.91
C PHE A 240 -9.39 -34.36 20.67
N SER A 241 -10.27 -34.24 19.67
CA SER A 241 -10.04 -33.40 18.49
C SER A 241 -10.83 -32.11 18.60
N ILE A 242 -10.15 -30.97 18.59
CA ILE A 242 -10.80 -29.67 18.50
C ILE A 242 -10.84 -29.26 17.03
N THR A 243 -12.02 -28.93 16.53
CA THR A 243 -12.19 -28.44 15.16
C THR A 243 -11.71 -26.99 15.09
N ALA A 244 -10.93 -26.67 14.07
CA ALA A 244 -10.51 -25.31 13.77
C ALA A 244 -10.68 -25.03 12.27
N TYR A 245 -10.93 -23.76 11.94
CA TYR A 245 -10.85 -23.32 10.55
C TYR A 245 -9.41 -22.89 10.24
N GLN A 246 -8.77 -23.51 9.28
CA GLN A 246 -7.39 -23.22 8.90
C GLN A 246 -7.33 -22.33 7.66
N VAL A 247 -6.52 -21.28 7.74
CA VAL A 247 -6.13 -20.42 6.62
C VAL A 247 -4.63 -20.64 6.33
N LYS A 248 -4.29 -21.00 5.09
CA LYS A 248 -2.89 -21.10 4.62
C LYS A 248 -2.48 -19.78 4.00
N LEU A 249 -1.55 -19.08 4.66
CA LEU A 249 -1.04 -17.77 4.26
C LEU A 249 0.37 -17.88 3.70
N PHE A 250 0.58 -17.35 2.51
CA PHE A 250 1.88 -17.21 1.86
C PHE A 250 2.34 -15.76 1.92
N THR A 251 3.49 -15.52 2.53
CA THR A 251 3.95 -14.15 2.79
C THR A 251 5.46 -14.02 2.82
N PHE A 252 5.98 -12.85 2.44
CA PHE A 252 7.37 -12.49 2.67
C PHE A 252 7.57 -11.80 4.03
N LEU A 253 6.49 -11.53 4.77
CA LEU A 253 6.59 -10.97 6.11
C LEU A 253 7.17 -12.02 7.07
N ASP A 254 7.89 -11.51 8.07
CA ASP A 254 8.40 -12.33 9.15
C ASP A 254 7.22 -13.00 9.90
N PRO A 255 7.30 -14.30 10.23
CA PRO A 255 6.24 -15.00 10.96
C PRO A 255 5.85 -14.33 12.29
N LEU A 256 6.77 -13.67 13.00
CA LEU A 256 6.49 -12.93 14.22
C LEU A 256 5.65 -11.67 13.95
N GLU A 257 5.80 -11.02 12.79
CA GLU A 257 4.92 -9.90 12.40
C GLU A 257 3.49 -10.39 12.17
N ILE A 258 3.31 -11.57 11.57
CA ILE A 258 1.99 -12.19 11.44
C ILE A 258 1.44 -12.56 12.83
N LYS A 259 2.26 -13.12 13.72
CA LYS A 259 1.81 -13.44 15.08
C LYS A 259 1.38 -12.20 15.85
N LYS A 260 2.09 -11.08 15.73
CA LYS A 260 1.72 -9.78 16.32
C LYS A 260 0.33 -9.33 15.84
N ILE A 261 0.04 -9.46 14.55
CA ILE A 261 -1.29 -9.13 14.00
C ILE A 261 -2.35 -10.03 14.63
N LEU A 262 -2.18 -11.34 14.58
CA LEU A 262 -3.15 -12.29 15.13
C LEU A 262 -3.43 -12.03 16.61
N PHE A 263 -2.36 -11.89 17.39
CA PHE A 263 -2.42 -11.62 18.82
C PHE A 263 -3.18 -10.34 19.16
N ALA A 264 -2.97 -9.27 18.41
CA ALA A 264 -3.66 -7.99 18.58
C ALA A 264 -5.18 -8.08 18.36
N PHE A 265 -5.62 -9.06 17.56
CA PHE A 265 -7.01 -9.21 17.14
C PHE A 265 -7.71 -10.43 17.76
N GLU A 266 -7.11 -11.10 18.74
CA GLU A 266 -7.80 -12.10 19.57
C GLU A 266 -8.91 -11.46 20.44
N TYR A 267 -8.72 -10.20 20.82
CA TYR A 267 -9.61 -9.46 21.71
C TYR A 267 -10.57 -8.54 20.96
N ASN A 268 -11.79 -8.36 21.48
CA ASN A 268 -12.71 -7.33 21.03
C ASN A 268 -12.35 -5.95 21.63
N SER A 269 -13.11 -4.92 21.28
CA SER A 269 -12.87 -3.54 21.77
C SER A 269 -13.13 -3.35 23.27
N GLU A 270 -13.90 -4.25 23.91
CA GLU A 270 -14.16 -4.30 25.36
C GLU A 270 -13.06 -5.10 26.10
N GLY A 271 -12.20 -5.75 25.34
CA GLY A 271 -11.07 -6.53 25.82
C GLY A 271 -11.43 -7.91 26.30
N GLU A 272 -12.55 -8.44 25.85
CA GLU A 272 -12.90 -9.85 25.94
C GLU A 272 -12.18 -10.60 24.81
N ARG A 273 -11.62 -11.77 25.13
CA ARG A 273 -11.00 -12.63 24.13
C ARG A 273 -12.11 -13.38 23.41
N ILE A 274 -12.34 -13.04 22.15
CA ILE A 274 -13.45 -13.61 21.36
C ILE A 274 -12.97 -14.69 20.39
N VAL A 275 -11.67 -14.87 20.18
CA VAL A 275 -11.13 -15.86 19.25
C VAL A 275 -9.72 -16.25 19.67
N ASP A 276 -9.32 -17.49 19.38
CA ASP A 276 -7.92 -17.91 19.47
C ASP A 276 -7.34 -18.13 18.08
N TYR A 277 -6.20 -17.51 17.82
CA TYR A 277 -5.46 -17.61 16.58
C TYR A 277 -4.10 -18.25 16.82
N ASP A 278 -3.99 -19.51 16.41
CA ASP A 278 -2.74 -20.23 16.43
C ASP A 278 -2.02 -20.10 15.10
N LEU A 279 -0.77 -19.66 15.17
CA LEU A 279 0.10 -19.54 14.01
C LEU A 279 1.11 -20.67 14.00
N PHE A 280 1.20 -21.35 12.87
CA PHE A 280 2.21 -22.37 12.62
C PHE A 280 3.08 -21.94 11.45
N ASN A 281 4.39 -22.04 11.63
CA ASN A 281 5.35 -22.03 10.53
C ASN A 281 5.81 -23.47 10.31
N LYS A 282 5.45 -24.04 9.15
CA LYS A 282 5.56 -25.49 8.86
C LYS A 282 4.80 -26.33 9.89
N SER A 283 5.52 -26.92 10.85
CA SER A 283 4.97 -27.76 11.94
C SER A 283 5.15 -27.13 13.31
N ASN A 284 5.86 -25.99 13.41
CA ASN A 284 6.17 -25.35 14.67
C ASN A 284 5.14 -24.26 14.97
N LYS A 285 4.50 -24.35 16.15
CA LYS A 285 3.60 -23.30 16.65
C LYS A 285 4.43 -22.12 17.15
N ILE A 286 4.08 -20.91 16.71
CA ILE A 286 4.70 -19.65 17.14
C ILE A 286 3.89 -19.10 18.32
N SER A 287 4.55 -19.01 19.48
CA SER A 287 3.98 -18.48 20.70
C SER A 287 3.93 -16.94 20.69
N TRP A 288 2.98 -16.37 21.45
CA TRP A 288 2.94 -14.92 21.66
C TRP A 288 4.14 -14.42 22.45
N SER A 289 4.78 -15.26 23.28
CA SER A 289 5.96 -14.90 24.07
C SER A 289 7.18 -14.60 23.19
N GLU A 290 7.26 -15.22 22.02
CA GLU A 290 8.34 -14.99 21.04
C GLU A 290 8.31 -13.57 20.45
N ILE A 291 7.18 -12.86 20.58
CA ILE A 291 7.01 -11.47 20.13
C ILE A 291 7.90 -10.50 20.94
N LEU A 292 8.07 -10.76 22.24
CA LEU A 292 8.66 -9.82 23.19
C LEU A 292 10.18 -9.95 23.29
N ASN A 293 10.71 -11.14 22.99
CA ASN A 293 12.13 -11.49 23.08
C ASN A 293 12.82 -10.95 24.36
N ASP A 294 12.09 -10.90 25.47
CA ASP A 294 12.57 -10.50 26.79
C ASP A 294 12.03 -11.45 27.88
N ASN A 295 12.72 -11.51 29.01
CA ASN A 295 12.34 -12.36 30.14
C ASN A 295 11.44 -11.62 31.15
N LYS A 296 10.69 -10.60 30.70
CA LYS A 296 9.86 -9.78 31.59
C LYS A 296 8.43 -10.30 31.61
N TYR A 297 7.76 -10.10 32.76
CA TYR A 297 6.32 -10.31 32.83
C TYR A 297 5.61 -9.19 32.08
N HIS A 298 4.72 -9.57 31.16
CA HIS A 298 3.84 -8.64 30.46
C HIS A 298 2.41 -9.09 30.62
N ASP A 299 1.51 -8.14 30.89
CA ASP A 299 0.07 -8.41 30.79
C ASP A 299 -0.28 -8.65 29.32
N ARG A 300 -0.69 -9.89 29.01
CA ARG A 300 -1.08 -10.35 27.68
C ARG A 300 -2.16 -9.44 27.08
N LYS A 301 -3.15 -9.03 27.87
CA LYS A 301 -4.25 -8.20 27.38
C LYS A 301 -3.75 -6.79 27.05
N ALA A 302 -3.05 -6.13 27.97
CA ALA A 302 -2.47 -4.81 27.70
C ALA A 302 -1.54 -4.81 26.48
N LEU A 303 -0.73 -5.86 26.31
CA LEU A 303 0.16 -5.97 25.16
C LEU A 303 -0.60 -6.15 23.84
N ALA A 304 -1.63 -7.00 23.82
CA ALA A 304 -2.47 -7.17 22.64
C ALA A 304 -3.12 -5.84 22.22
N PHE A 305 -3.63 -5.07 23.18
CA PHE A 305 -4.21 -3.74 22.93
C PHE A 305 -3.19 -2.73 22.42
N LYS A 306 -1.96 -2.75 22.92
CA LYS A 306 -0.87 -1.90 22.42
C LYS A 306 -0.60 -2.18 20.93
N TYR A 307 -0.52 -3.45 20.53
CA TYR A 307 -0.34 -3.80 19.12
C TYR A 307 -1.58 -3.48 18.29
N ARG A 308 -2.78 -3.71 18.83
CA ARG A 308 -4.05 -3.36 18.18
C ARG A 308 -4.10 -1.87 17.85
N GLU A 309 -3.79 -1.00 18.80
CA GLU A 309 -3.80 0.45 18.58
C GLU A 309 -2.83 0.86 17.46
N LYS A 310 -1.61 0.29 17.46
CA LYS A 310 -0.61 0.54 16.43
C LYS A 310 -1.12 0.10 15.06
N ILE A 311 -1.63 -1.12 14.94
CA ILE A 311 -2.09 -1.67 13.67
C ILE A 311 -3.34 -0.94 13.17
N MET A 312 -4.27 -0.59 14.07
CA MET A 312 -5.45 0.20 13.74
C MET A 312 -5.09 1.55 13.10
N LYS A 313 -4.01 2.21 13.53
CA LYS A 313 -3.55 3.46 12.87
C LYS A 313 -3.12 3.26 11.42
N GLU A 314 -2.67 2.05 11.07
CA GLU A 314 -2.22 1.70 9.72
C GLU A 314 -3.38 1.27 8.81
N LEU A 315 -4.49 0.79 9.37
CA LEU A 315 -5.66 0.35 8.59
C LEU A 315 -6.34 1.49 7.84
N SER A 316 -6.95 1.16 6.71
CA SER A 316 -7.86 2.07 6.01
C SER A 316 -9.15 2.27 6.81
N GLU A 317 -9.81 3.43 6.63
CA GLU A 317 -11.11 3.69 7.28
C GLU A 317 -12.18 2.68 6.84
N ALA A 318 -12.14 2.24 5.57
CA ALA A 318 -13.03 1.21 5.06
C ALA A 318 -12.84 -0.13 5.82
N ALA A 319 -11.59 -0.54 6.03
CA ALA A 319 -11.28 -1.75 6.79
C ALA A 319 -11.69 -1.64 8.26
N LYS A 320 -11.44 -0.50 8.91
CA LYS A 320 -11.89 -0.24 10.29
C LYS A 320 -13.40 -0.33 10.42
N ASN A 321 -14.14 0.33 9.52
CA ASN A 321 -15.61 0.33 9.54
C ASN A 321 -16.16 -1.09 9.38
N ARG A 322 -15.63 -1.85 8.41
CA ARG A 322 -16.01 -3.26 8.22
C ARG A 322 -15.67 -4.10 9.44
N TYR A 323 -14.48 -3.91 10.00
CA TYR A 323 -14.00 -4.64 11.16
C TYR A 323 -14.91 -4.44 12.39
N PHE A 324 -15.24 -3.19 12.73
CA PHE A 324 -16.11 -2.89 13.87
C PHE A 324 -17.55 -3.35 13.63
N ALA A 325 -18.06 -3.25 12.40
CA ALA A 325 -19.36 -3.80 12.05
C ALA A 325 -19.44 -5.32 12.27
N ILE A 326 -18.35 -6.06 12.05
CA ILE A 326 -18.28 -7.50 12.34
C ILE A 326 -18.20 -7.75 13.85
N GLU A 327 -17.43 -6.96 14.62
CA GLU A 327 -17.40 -7.08 16.08
C GLU A 327 -18.78 -6.88 16.72
N GLU A 328 -19.55 -5.89 16.26
CA GLU A 328 -20.92 -5.66 16.76
C GLU A 328 -21.85 -6.84 16.44
N LYS A 329 -21.72 -7.48 15.27
CA LYS A 329 -22.47 -8.69 14.92
C LYS A 329 -22.12 -9.86 15.84
N ILE A 330 -20.83 -10.10 16.07
CA ILE A 330 -20.36 -11.15 17.00
C ILE A 330 -20.96 -10.93 18.38
N LYS A 331 -20.94 -9.69 18.87
CA LYS A 331 -21.51 -9.33 20.17
C LYS A 331 -23.03 -9.54 20.24
N ALA A 332 -23.75 -9.24 19.16
CA ALA A 332 -25.19 -9.44 19.10
C ALA A 332 -25.57 -10.93 19.06
N GLU A 333 -24.78 -11.76 18.38
CA GLU A 333 -25.03 -13.20 18.25
C GLU A 333 -24.56 -13.99 19.47
N SER A 334 -23.47 -13.58 20.12
CA SER A 334 -22.96 -14.25 21.35
C SER A 334 -23.84 -14.02 22.59
N LYS A 335 -24.81 -13.10 22.51
CA LYS A 335 -25.79 -12.81 23.58
C LYS A 335 -27.12 -13.57 23.42
N LYS A 336 -27.29 -14.30 22.32
CA LYS A 336 -28.42 -15.21 22.11
C LYS A 336 -28.05 -16.59 22.62
#